data_AF-X1AUI4-F1
#
_entry.id   AF-X1AUI4-F1
#
_cell.length_a   1.000
_cell.length_b   1.000
_cell.length_c   1.000
_cell.angle_alpha   90.00
_cell.angle_beta   90.00
_cell.angle_gamma   90.00
#
_symmetry.space_group_name_H-M   'P 1'
#
loop_
_entity.id
_entity.type
_entity.pdbx_description
1 polymer ?
#
loop_
_entity_poly.entity_id
_entity_poly.type
_entity_poly.pdbx_seq_one_letter_code
_entity_poly.pdbx_strand_id
1 'polypeptide(L)' 'MGKKYILEVENFFWAVSQLAQTSMRNVIGEVILDDLLTQRNVVAERIKNLVDESTEEWGIDIISVELKDIKVPESMIRT' A
#
# COMPACT_ATOMS: atom_id res chain seq x y z
N MET A 1 19.79 16.79 18.16
CA MET A 1 19.54 15.40 18.58
C MET A 1 19.19 14.61 17.31
N GLY A 2 20.22 14.17 16.57
CA GLY A 2 20.04 13.53 15.28
C GLY A 2 19.59 12.08 15.49
N LYS A 3 18.42 11.71 14.96
CA LYS A 3 17.93 10.33 14.99
C LYS A 3 18.92 9.47 14.21
N LYS A 4 19.50 8.49 14.91
CA LYS A 4 20.42 7.49 14.41
C LYS A 4 19.58 6.40 13.76
N TYR A 5 19.31 6.50 12.46
CA TYR A 5 18.61 5.46 11.71
C TYR A 5 19.62 4.36 11.40
N ILE A 6 19.52 3.28 12.16
CA ILE A 6 20.41 2.13 12.03
C ILE A 6 19.92 1.35 10.81
N LEU A 7 20.79 1.30 9.80
CA LEU A 7 20.66 0.58 8.54
C LEU A 7 20.71 -0.95 8.76
N GLU A 8 19.82 -1.48 9.59
CA GLU A 8 19.82 -2.90 10.01
C GLU A 8 18.92 -3.81 9.15
N VAL A 9 18.27 -3.26 8.12
CA VAL A 9 17.51 -4.06 7.15
C VAL A 9 18.27 -4.09 5.83
N GLU A 10 18.87 -5.24 5.53
CA GLU A 10 19.74 -5.50 4.36
C GLU A 10 19.07 -5.22 3.00
N ASN A 11 17.76 -4.95 2.97
CA ASN A 11 17.09 -4.33 1.83
C ASN A 11 15.75 -3.68 2.24
N PHE A 12 15.78 -2.51 2.88
CA PHE A 12 14.57 -1.77 3.27
C PHE A 12 13.60 -1.57 2.09
N PHE A 13 14.14 -1.33 0.89
CA PHE A 13 13.33 -1.16 -0.31
C PHE A 13 12.53 -2.42 -0.63
N TRP A 14 13.14 -3.60 -0.52
CA TRP A 14 12.46 -4.88 -0.70
C TRP A 14 11.40 -5.11 0.39
N ALA A 15 11.73 -4.87 1.66
CA ALA A 15 10.80 -5.05 2.78
C ALA A 15 9.57 -4.14 2.64
N VAL A 16 9.78 -2.85 2.37
CA VAL A 16 8.71 -1.87 2.12
C VAL A 16 7.90 -2.27 0.88
N SER A 17 8.54 -2.75 -0.19
CA SER A 17 7.83 -3.22 -1.39
C SER A 17 6.91 -4.40 -1.10
N GLN A 18 7.36 -5.36 -0.28
CA GLN A 18 6.56 -6.53 0.11
C GLN A 18 5.38 -6.14 1.01
N LEU A 19 5.64 -5.24 1.97
CA LEU A 19 4.61 -4.68 2.84
C LEU A 19 3.55 -3.91 2.04
N ALA A 20 3.98 -3.06 1.10
CA ALA A 20 3.08 -2.33 0.22
C ALA A 20 2.22 -3.29 -0.63
N GLN A 21 2.82 -4.32 -1.23
CA GLN A 21 2.08 -5.33 -1.99
C GLN A 21 1.06 -6.10 -1.15
N THR A 22 1.42 -6.48 0.08
CA THR A 22 0.54 -7.22 0.98
C THR A 22 -0.62 -6.33 1.43
N SER A 23 -0.33 -5.08 1.80
CA SER A 23 -1.34 -4.08 2.18
C SER A 23 -2.30 -3.78 1.03
N MET A 24 -1.78 -3.59 -0.19
CA MET A 24 -2.59 -3.41 -1.39
C MET A 24 -3.54 -4.60 -1.61
N ARG A 25 -3.04 -5.84 -1.54
CA ARG A 25 -3.85 -7.05 -1.73
C ARG A 25 -4.97 -7.15 -0.70
N ASN A 26 -4.66 -6.91 0.57
CA ASN A 26 -5.64 -7.01 1.66
C ASN A 26 -6.75 -5.96 1.48
N VAL A 27 -6.36 -4.69 1.28
CA VAL A 27 -7.33 -3.61 1.09
C VAL A 27 -8.20 -3.91 -0.13
N ILE A 28 -7.61 -4.21 -1.29
CA ILE A 28 -8.36 -4.51 -2.52
C ILE A 28 -9.32 -5.70 -2.35
N GLY A 29 -8.94 -6.73 -1.58
CA GLY A 29 -9.79 -7.88 -1.30
C GLY A 29 -10.99 -7.58 -0.40
N GLU A 30 -10.93 -6.51 0.40
CA GLU A 30 -12.00 -6.09 1.30
C GLU A 30 -12.96 -5.08 0.67
N VAL A 31 -12.52 -4.31 -0.33
CA VAL A 31 -13.38 -3.33 -1.04
C VAL A 31 -14.14 -3.96 -2.19
N ILE A 32 -15.35 -3.46 -2.43
CA ILE A 32 -16.16 -3.84 -3.59
C ILE A 32 -15.54 -3.23 -4.85
N LEU A 33 -15.65 -3.94 -5.97
CA LEU A 33 -15.08 -3.49 -7.25
C LEU A 33 -15.55 -2.08 -7.66
N ASP A 34 -16.81 -1.74 -7.41
CA ASP A 34 -17.34 -0.41 -7.72
C ASP A 34 -16.65 0.69 -6.89
N ASP A 35 -16.38 0.44 -5.61
CA ASP A 35 -15.64 1.36 -4.75
C ASP A 35 -14.18 1.51 -5.22
N LEU A 36 -13.55 0.44 -5.71
CA LEU A 36 -12.21 0.52 -6.29
C LEU A 36 -12.16 1.38 -7.56
N LEU A 37 -13.24 1.40 -8.34
CA LEU A 37 -13.31 2.19 -9.57
C LEU A 37 -13.70 3.65 -9.30
N THR A 38 -14.59 3.89 -8.33
CA THR A 38 -15.16 5.22 -8.04
C THR A 38 -14.40 5.97 -6.93
N GLN A 39 -13.79 5.28 -5.97
CA GLN A 39 -13.15 5.84 -4.78
C GLN A 39 -11.65 5.53 -4.70
N ARG A 40 -10.95 5.56 -5.84
CA ARG A 40 -9.51 5.26 -5.92
C ARG A 40 -8.66 6.03 -4.91
N ASN A 41 -8.95 7.30 -4.69
CA ASN A 41 -8.20 8.14 -3.76
C ASN A 41 -8.33 7.66 -2.31
N VAL A 42 -9.54 7.25 -1.90
CA VAL A 42 -9.82 6.74 -0.55
C VAL A 42 -9.06 5.42 -0.33
N VAL A 43 -9.07 4.54 -1.33
CA VAL A 43 -8.37 3.26 -1.27
C VAL A 43 -6.86 3.47 -1.24
N ALA A 44 -6.33 4.40 -2.04
CA ALA A 44 -4.92 4.75 -2.07
C ALA A 44 -4.45 5.33 -0.72
N GLU A 45 -5.25 6.21 -0.11
CA GLU A 45 -4.99 6.78 1.20
C GLU A 45 -5.00 5.71 2.30
N ARG A 46 -5.95 4.77 2.25
CA ARG A 46 -5.99 3.64 3.19
C ARG A 46 -4.73 2.78 3.11
N ILE A 47 -4.28 2.46 1.89
CA ILE A 47 -3.02 1.71 1.69
C ILE A 47 -1.83 2.52 2.21
N LYS A 48 -1.77 3.83 1.89
CA LYS A 48 -0.71 4.72 2.36
C LYS A 48 -0.60 4.66 3.87
N ASN A 49 -1.70 4.82 4.60
CA ASN A 49 -1.69 4.87 6.07
C ASN A 49 -1.20 3.54 6.68
N LEU A 50 -1.63 2.40 6.13
CA LEU A 50 -1.20 1.08 6.61
C LEU A 50 0.31 0.85 6.41
N VAL A 51 0.84 1.25 5.25
CA VAL A 51 2.26 1.11 4.96
C VAL A 51 3.06 2.07 5.84
N ASP A 52 2.63 3.33 5.94
CA ASP A 52 3.29 4.38 6.72
C ASP A 52 3.44 4.01 8.21
N GLU A 53 2.34 3.54 8.83
CA GLU A 53 2.34 3.06 10.22
C GLU A 53 3.32 1.90 10.41
N SER A 54 3.35 0.96 9.46
CA SER A 54 4.22 -0.21 9.53
C SER A 54 5.70 0.12 9.24
N THR A 55 5.99 1.20 8.52
CA THR A 55 7.36 1.61 8.19
C THR A 55 7.95 2.64 9.15
N GLU A 56 7.14 3.19 10.06
CA GLU A 56 7.58 4.13 11.09
C GLU A 56 8.66 3.51 12.00
N GLU A 57 8.55 2.21 12.31
CA GLU A 57 9.54 1.46 13.10
C GLU A 57 10.93 1.43 12.42
N TRP A 58 10.98 1.58 11.10
CA TRP A 58 12.21 1.67 10.31
C TRP A 58 12.64 3.11 10.05
N GLY A 59 11.85 4.09 10.49
CA GLY A 59 12.11 5.51 10.26
C GLY A 59 11.89 5.95 8.81
N ILE A 60 11.00 5.27 8.09
CA ILE A 60 10.67 5.56 6.70
C ILE A 60 9.29 6.20 6.65
N ASP A 61 9.24 7.41 6.10
CA ASP A 61 8.00 8.16 5.88
C ASP A 61 7.47 7.91 4.46
N ILE A 62 6.19 7.55 4.33
CA ILE A 62 5.54 7.33 3.04
C ILE A 62 4.88 8.64 2.58
N ILE A 63 5.40 9.21 1.49
CA ILE A 63 4.93 10.50 0.96
C ILE A 63 3.58 10.35 0.24
N SER A 64 3.43 9.34 -0.61
CA SER A 64 2.20 9.10 -1.36
C SER A 64 2.08 7.65 -1.83
N VAL A 65 0.83 7.23 -2.04
CA VAL A 65 0.48 5.99 -2.75
C VAL A 65 -0.54 6.35 -3.81
N GLU A 66 -0.37 5.81 -5.02
CA GLU A 66 -1.29 6.02 -6.12
C GLU A 66 -1.70 4.67 -6.72
N LEU A 67 -3.00 4.51 -6.99
CA LEU A 67 -3.51 3.37 -7.73
C LEU A 67 -3.38 3.64 -9.23
N LYS A 68 -2.56 2.83 -9.90
CA LYS A 68 -2.48 2.78 -11.36
C LYS A 68 -3.71 2.06 -11.95
N ASP A 69 -3.66 1.77 -13.25
CA ASP A 69 -4.74 1.05 -13.94
C ASP A 69 -5.01 -0.33 -13.32
N ILE A 70 -6.21 -0.49 -12.76
CA ILE A 70 -6.69 -1.76 -12.23
C ILE A 70 -7.20 -2.60 -13.41
N LYS A 71 -6.45 -3.65 -13.75
CA LYS A 71 -6.91 -4.68 -14.68
C LYS A 71 -7.76 -5.68 -13.91
N VAL A 72 -9.08 -5.52 -14.00
CA VAL A 72 -10.04 -6.45 -13.40
C VAL A 72 -10.03 -7.73 -14.24
N PRO A 73 -9.76 -8.92 -13.66
CA PRO A 73 -9.92 -10.16 -14.39
C PRO A 73 -11.40 -10.35 -14.76
N GLU A 74 -11.68 -10.88 -15.95
CA GLU A 74 -13.05 -11.06 -16.48
C GLU A 74 -13.94 -11.84 -15.50
N SER A 75 -13.37 -12.72 -14.68
CA SER A 75 -14.07 -13.51 -13.65
C SER A 75 -14.66 -12.69 -12.50
N MET A 76 -14.26 -11.42 -12.32
CA MET A 76 -14.78 -10.53 -11.28
C MET A 76 -15.91 -9.62 -11.79
N ILE A 77 -16.18 -9.60 -13.10
CA ILE A 77 -17.31 -8.88 -13.68
C ILE A 77 -18.52 -9.81 -13.59
N ARG A 78 -19.47 -9.52 -12.70
CA ARG A 78 -20.75 -10.26 -12.66
C ARG A 78 -21.59 -9.84 -13.87
N THR A 79 -21.77 -10.77 -14.81
CA THR A 79 -22.79 -10.72 -15.88
C THR A 79 -24.20 -10.81 -15.31
#